data_AF-A0A315YKZ6-F1
#
_entry.id   AF-A0A315YKZ6-F1
#
_cell.length_a   1.000
_cell.length_b   1.000
_cell.length_c   1.000
_cell.angle_alpha   90.00
_cell.angle_beta   90.00
_cell.angle_gamma   90.00
#
_symmetry.space_group_name_H-M   'P 1'
#
loop_
_entity.id
_entity.type
_entity.pdbx_description
1 polymer ?
#
loop_
_entity_poly.entity_id
_entity_poly.type
_entity_poly.pdbx_seq_one_letter_code
_entity_poly.pdbx_strand_id
1 'polypeptide(L)'
;MSIESLSREITEASKNDNSTKGFDPDKRIDINENNVTDKPTAGFDPDKRVETNENKDNLPIQNKKDGLEREKQVAEELKEQYSSESGYNIVPEATLRDRDGNVVKDPETDSYRRIDFVVIKDGKVVDSVEVTSMNVDKRAQMSKEDRIRENGGNYIKDSNGKLAEMPDNIHTRIERRELNVNF
;
A
#
# COMPACT_ATOMS: atom_id res chain seq x y z
N MET A 1 -47.59 17.50 13.28
CA MET A 1 -46.32 17.35 14.01
C MET A 1 -45.39 18.42 13.51
N SER A 2 -44.85 19.24 14.41
CA SER A 2 -43.98 20.38 14.05
C SER A 2 -42.53 19.90 13.89
N ILE A 3 -41.72 20.59 13.10
CA ILE A 3 -40.29 20.30 12.95
C ILE A 3 -39.58 20.33 14.32
N GLU A 4 -40.09 21.13 15.26
CA GLU A 4 -39.60 21.21 16.65
C GLU A 4 -39.86 19.94 17.49
N SER A 5 -40.83 19.09 17.12
CA SER A 5 -41.06 17.82 17.83
C SER A 5 -40.13 16.70 17.37
N LEU A 6 -39.63 16.74 16.13
CA LEU A 6 -38.62 15.78 15.64
C LEU A 6 -37.23 16.08 16.23
N SER A 7 -36.92 17.34 16.52
CA SER A 7 -35.60 17.73 17.05
C SER A 7 -35.38 17.30 18.50
N ARG A 8 -36.45 17.12 19.30
CA ARG A 8 -36.33 16.66 20.69
C ARG A 8 -36.16 15.15 20.81
N GLU A 9 -36.73 14.37 19.88
CA GLU A 9 -36.66 12.90 19.90
C GLU A 9 -35.28 12.37 19.44
N ILE A 10 -34.55 13.12 18.61
CA ILE A 10 -33.19 12.77 18.18
C ILE A 10 -32.13 13.07 19.27
N THR A 11 -32.42 13.98 20.20
CA THR A 11 -31.45 14.39 21.24
C THR A 11 -31.45 13.45 22.46
N GLU A 12 -32.49 12.62 22.65
CA GLU A 12 -32.57 11.67 23.77
C GLU A 12 -32.06 10.25 23.43
N ALA A 13 -31.79 9.93 22.17
CA ALA A 13 -31.30 8.61 21.74
C ALA A 13 -29.76 8.43 21.85
N SER A 14 -29.01 9.41 22.36
CA SER A 14 -27.53 9.39 22.41
C SER A 14 -26.95 9.30 23.83
N LYS A 15 -27.76 8.95 24.83
CA LYS A 15 -27.27 8.55 26.16
C LYS A 15 -27.57 7.08 26.41
N ASN A 16 -26.70 6.21 25.91
CA ASN A 16 -26.57 4.85 26.43
C ASN A 16 -25.09 4.46 26.47
N ASP A 17 -24.54 4.60 27.68
CA ASP A 17 -23.47 3.81 28.31
C ASP A 17 -22.41 3.20 27.40
N ASN A 18 -21.38 3.99 27.11
CA ASN A 18 -20.05 3.45 26.84
C ASN A 18 -19.22 3.59 28.13
N SER A 19 -19.44 2.67 29.08
CA SER A 19 -18.59 2.57 30.26
C SER A 19 -17.20 2.12 29.81
N THR A 20 -16.22 3.02 29.87
CA THR A 20 -14.81 2.67 29.77
C THR A 20 -14.42 1.84 31.00
N LYS A 21 -14.51 0.51 30.88
CA LYS A 21 -13.87 -0.40 31.84
C LYS A 21 -12.37 -0.38 31.55
N GLY A 22 -11.60 0.17 32.49
CA GLY A 22 -10.14 0.10 32.47
C GLY A 22 -9.68 -1.35 32.36
N PHE A 23 -8.66 -1.58 31.55
CA PHE A 23 -8.00 -2.87 31.43
C PHE A 23 -7.25 -3.15 32.74
N ASP A 24 -7.69 -4.17 33.48
CA ASP A 24 -7.03 -4.65 34.70
C ASP A 24 -6.27 -5.94 34.37
N PRO A 25 -4.93 -5.90 34.27
CA PRO A 25 -4.11 -7.04 33.85
C PRO A 25 -4.07 -8.19 34.87
N ASP A 26 -4.53 -7.98 36.11
CA ASP A 26 -4.50 -9.00 37.17
C ASP A 26 -5.85 -9.70 37.39
N LYS A 27 -6.87 -9.39 36.57
CA LYS A 27 -8.18 -10.03 36.67
C LYS A 27 -8.12 -11.46 36.09
N ARG A 28 -7.84 -12.44 36.96
CA ARG A 28 -7.92 -13.87 36.65
C ARG A 28 -9.33 -14.23 36.16
N ILE A 29 -9.40 -14.96 35.05
CA ILE A 29 -10.64 -15.53 34.52
C ILE A 29 -10.90 -16.82 35.29
N ASP A 30 -11.94 -16.83 36.13
CA ASP A 30 -12.41 -18.06 36.78
C ASP A 30 -13.16 -18.92 35.77
N ILE A 31 -12.56 -20.03 35.36
CA ILE A 31 -13.16 -21.01 34.45
C ILE A 31 -14.11 -21.89 35.28
N ASN A 32 -15.42 -21.80 35.05
CA ASN A 32 -16.41 -22.65 35.69
C ASN A 32 -16.39 -24.05 35.03
N GLU A 33 -16.09 -25.08 35.82
CA GLU A 33 -15.78 -26.48 35.46
C GLU A 33 -16.96 -27.33 34.90
N ASN A 34 -17.93 -26.75 34.18
CA ASN A 34 -19.14 -27.49 33.78
C ASN A 34 -19.38 -27.60 32.27
N ASN A 35 -18.34 -27.84 31.48
CA ASN A 35 -18.50 -28.37 30.11
C ASN A 35 -17.27 -29.16 29.64
N VAL A 36 -16.85 -30.15 30.43
CA VAL A 36 -15.95 -31.21 29.96
C VAL A 36 -16.84 -32.35 29.45
N THR A 37 -16.96 -32.48 28.12
CA THR A 37 -17.38 -33.75 27.52
C THR A 37 -16.17 -34.36 26.84
N ASP A 38 -15.62 -35.38 27.50
CA ASP A 38 -14.50 -36.19 27.06
C ASP A 38 -14.77 -36.90 25.73
N LYS A 39 -13.85 -36.74 24.77
CA LYS A 39 -13.54 -37.76 23.76
C LYS A 39 -12.03 -37.81 23.50
N PRO A 40 -11.50 -39.01 23.20
CA PRO A 40 -10.20 -39.46 23.71
C PRO A 40 -9.00 -38.89 22.97
N THR A 41 -7.95 -38.66 23.75
CA THR A 41 -6.58 -38.31 23.38
C THR A 41 -6.01 -39.25 22.32
N ALA A 42 -5.91 -38.75 21.08
CA ALA A 42 -4.96 -39.27 20.12
C ALA A 42 -3.55 -38.88 20.61
N GLY A 43 -2.79 -39.89 21.04
CA GLY A 43 -1.38 -39.89 21.46
C GLY A 43 -0.64 -38.54 21.45
N PHE A 44 -0.55 -37.91 22.61
CA PHE A 44 0.48 -36.91 22.86
C PHE A 44 1.80 -37.66 23.06
N ASP A 45 2.60 -37.69 22.00
CA ASP A 45 3.97 -38.17 22.04
C ASP A 45 4.86 -37.00 22.50
N PRO A 46 5.42 -37.03 23.73
CA PRO A 46 6.26 -35.94 24.23
C PRO A 46 7.56 -35.78 23.44
N ASP A 47 7.95 -36.79 22.64
CA ASP A 47 9.12 -36.75 21.76
C ASP A 47 8.77 -36.39 20.30
N LYS A 48 7.48 -36.15 19.99
CA LYS A 48 7.10 -35.51 18.73
C LYS A 48 7.56 -34.06 18.80
N ARG A 49 8.80 -33.84 18.35
CA ARG A 49 9.35 -32.52 18.04
C ARG A 49 8.28 -31.77 17.24
N VAL A 50 7.72 -30.72 17.84
CA VAL A 50 6.94 -29.74 17.11
C VAL A 50 7.87 -29.24 16.01
N GLU A 51 7.59 -29.58 14.76
CA GLU A 51 8.23 -28.91 13.62
C GLU A 51 7.85 -27.44 13.75
N THR A 52 8.77 -26.66 14.29
CA THR A 52 8.63 -25.22 14.43
C THR A 52 8.42 -24.67 13.02
N ASN A 53 7.31 -23.97 12.80
CA ASN A 53 7.02 -23.22 11.57
C ASN A 53 7.98 -22.02 11.45
N GLU A 54 9.31 -22.23 11.51
CA GLU A 54 10.33 -21.17 11.52
C GLU A 54 10.38 -20.36 10.21
N ASN A 55 9.70 -20.84 9.17
CA ASN A 55 9.74 -20.23 7.84
C ASN A 55 8.66 -19.17 7.59
N LYS A 56 7.55 -19.12 8.35
CA LYS A 56 6.47 -18.16 8.05
C LYS A 56 6.76 -16.74 8.50
N ASP A 57 7.46 -16.57 9.61
CA ASP A 57 7.77 -15.25 10.18
C ASP A 57 8.85 -14.50 9.35
N ASN A 58 9.69 -15.24 8.61
CA ASN A 58 10.72 -14.66 7.74
C ASN A 58 10.21 -14.22 6.36
N LEU A 59 9.07 -14.75 5.89
CA LEU A 59 8.53 -14.47 4.55
C LEU A 59 8.18 -12.98 4.32
N PRO A 60 7.48 -12.27 5.23
CA PRO A 60 7.20 -10.84 5.03
C PRO A 60 8.46 -9.99 4.96
N ILE A 61 9.48 -10.33 5.75
CA ILE A 61 10.78 -9.65 5.74
C ILE A 61 11.50 -9.89 4.41
N GLN A 62 11.50 -11.14 3.94
CA GLN A 62 12.13 -11.49 2.68
C GLN A 62 11.45 -10.78 1.50
N ASN A 63 10.12 -10.81 1.41
CA ASN A 63 9.36 -10.11 0.35
C ASN A 63 9.68 -8.61 0.27
N LYS A 64 9.91 -7.98 1.43
CA LYS A 64 10.31 -6.57 1.50
C LYS A 64 11.73 -6.36 0.98
N LYS A 65 12.71 -7.16 1.43
CA LYS A 65 14.10 -7.09 0.94
C LYS A 65 14.17 -7.30 -0.57
N ASP A 66 13.43 -8.30 -1.02
CA ASP A 66 13.24 -8.70 -2.40
C ASP A 66 12.65 -7.58 -3.26
N GLY A 67 11.66 -6.85 -2.74
CA GLY A 67 11.09 -5.67 -3.39
C GLY A 67 12.11 -4.55 -3.56
N LEU A 68 12.80 -4.21 -2.47
CA LEU A 68 13.82 -3.16 -2.46
C LEU A 68 14.97 -3.46 -3.43
N GLU A 69 15.38 -4.73 -3.53
CA GLU A 69 16.44 -5.13 -4.45
C GLU A 69 16.02 -4.99 -5.92
N ARG A 70 14.77 -5.36 -6.28
CA ARG A 70 14.25 -5.12 -7.62
C ARG A 70 14.19 -3.63 -7.96
N GLU A 71 13.68 -2.82 -7.04
CA GLU A 71 13.62 -1.36 -7.22
C GLU A 71 15.02 -0.77 -7.41
N LYS A 72 16.01 -1.24 -6.65
CA LYS A 72 17.40 -0.80 -6.77
C LYS A 72 17.97 -1.13 -8.16
N GLN A 73 17.80 -2.35 -8.64
CA GLN A 73 18.27 -2.77 -9.97
C GLN A 73 17.65 -1.93 -11.08
N VAL A 74 16.33 -1.72 -11.04
CA VAL A 74 15.63 -0.87 -12.01
C VAL A 74 16.12 0.58 -11.92
N ALA A 75 16.36 1.10 -10.72
CA ALA A 75 16.88 2.45 -10.55
C ALA A 75 18.29 2.62 -11.14
N GLU A 76 19.15 1.60 -11.05
CA GLU A 76 20.49 1.61 -11.65
C GLU A 76 20.39 1.61 -13.19
N GLU A 77 19.57 0.74 -13.77
CA GLU A 77 19.34 0.70 -15.23
C GLU A 77 18.73 1.99 -15.76
N LEU A 78 17.77 2.58 -15.05
CA LEU A 78 17.19 3.87 -15.42
C LEU A 78 18.25 4.99 -15.41
N LYS A 79 19.21 4.97 -14.47
CA LYS A 79 20.31 5.95 -14.44
C LYS A 79 21.27 5.79 -15.62
N GLU A 80 21.52 4.55 -16.04
CA GLU A 80 22.34 4.26 -17.23
C GLU A 80 21.64 4.73 -18.51
N GLN A 81 20.33 4.46 -18.63
CA GLN A 81 19.53 4.84 -19.80
C GLN A 81 19.24 6.34 -19.86
N TYR A 82 18.96 6.96 -18.73
CA TYR A 82 18.51 8.35 -18.59
C TYR A 82 19.48 9.16 -17.74
N SER A 83 20.67 9.41 -18.31
CA SER A 83 21.72 10.19 -17.66
C SER A 83 21.26 11.60 -17.27
N SER A 84 21.56 12.01 -16.03
CA SER A 84 21.30 13.37 -15.55
C SER A 84 22.08 14.43 -16.32
N GLU A 85 23.28 14.11 -16.81
CA GLU A 85 24.09 14.99 -17.66
C GLU A 85 23.39 15.29 -18.99
N SER A 86 22.52 14.38 -19.45
CA SER A 86 21.68 14.55 -20.65
C SER A 86 20.35 15.25 -20.37
N GLY A 87 20.19 15.84 -19.18
CA GLY A 87 19.03 16.62 -18.77
C GLY A 87 17.85 15.79 -18.25
N TYR A 88 18.04 14.50 -17.97
CA TYR A 88 16.99 13.67 -17.38
C TYR A 88 16.95 13.81 -15.86
N ASN A 89 15.75 13.67 -15.30
CA ASN A 89 15.50 13.65 -13.87
C ASN A 89 14.69 12.39 -13.54
N ILE A 90 15.24 11.51 -12.71
CA ILE A 90 14.57 10.29 -12.27
C ILE A 90 14.01 10.55 -10.87
N VAL A 91 12.68 10.53 -10.75
CA VAL A 91 11.95 10.77 -9.50
C VAL A 91 11.47 9.43 -8.95
N PRO A 92 12.02 8.96 -7.82
CA PRO A 92 11.47 7.80 -7.12
C PRO A 92 10.18 8.17 -6.38
N GLU A 93 9.30 7.19 -6.18
CA GLU A 93 8.11 7.30 -5.33
C GLU A 93 7.22 8.52 -5.66
N ALA A 94 7.00 8.76 -6.95
CA ALA A 94 6.33 9.92 -7.49
C ALA A 94 4.81 9.86 -7.26
N THR A 95 4.20 10.94 -6.77
CA THR A 95 2.74 11.02 -6.56
C THR A 95 2.07 11.91 -7.61
N LEU A 96 0.96 11.45 -8.18
CA LEU A 96 0.16 12.20 -9.17
C LEU A 96 -0.49 13.45 -8.57
N ARG A 97 -0.41 14.55 -9.33
CA ARG A 97 -0.85 15.88 -8.93
C ARG A 97 -1.62 16.58 -10.04
N ASP A 98 -2.38 17.59 -9.65
CA ASP A 98 -3.00 18.52 -10.58
C ASP A 98 -2.01 19.58 -11.06
N ARG A 99 -2.47 20.42 -12.00
CA ARG A 99 -1.72 21.56 -12.57
C ARG A 99 -1.28 22.61 -11.54
N ASP A 100 -1.94 22.66 -10.39
CA ASP A 100 -1.65 23.60 -9.31
C ASP A 100 -0.73 22.95 -8.25
N GLY A 101 -0.44 21.65 -8.41
CA GLY A 101 0.48 20.86 -7.61
C GLY A 101 -0.16 20.17 -6.40
N ASN A 102 -1.49 20.20 -6.28
CA ASN A 102 -2.21 19.44 -5.25
C ASN A 102 -2.20 17.96 -5.60
N VAL A 103 -2.19 17.11 -4.57
CA VAL A 103 -2.25 15.66 -4.79
C VAL A 103 -3.67 15.29 -5.21
N VAL A 104 -3.81 14.56 -6.32
CA VAL A 104 -5.11 14.07 -6.79
C VAL A 104 -5.35 12.68 -6.22
N LYS A 105 -6.56 12.49 -5.70
CA LYS A 105 -7.01 11.22 -5.15
C LYS A 105 -7.89 10.48 -6.13
N ASP A 106 -7.89 9.17 -6.01
CA ASP A 106 -8.87 8.32 -6.67
C ASP A 106 -10.27 8.59 -6.11
N PRO A 107 -11.24 9.00 -6.94
CA PRO A 107 -12.60 9.31 -6.48
C PRO A 107 -13.33 8.10 -5.89
N GLU A 108 -12.94 6.87 -6.25
CA GLU A 108 -13.60 5.66 -5.73
C GLU A 108 -13.10 5.26 -4.35
N THR A 109 -11.82 5.48 -4.07
CA THR A 109 -11.15 4.92 -2.87
C THR A 109 -10.62 5.98 -1.91
N ASP A 110 -10.69 7.27 -2.27
CA ASP A 110 -10.11 8.40 -1.53
C ASP A 110 -8.59 8.23 -1.25
N SER A 111 -7.91 7.45 -2.09
CA SER A 111 -6.49 7.12 -1.92
C SER A 111 -5.64 7.70 -3.06
N TYR A 112 -4.39 8.04 -2.74
CA TYR A 112 -3.43 8.54 -3.73
C TYR A 112 -2.80 7.40 -4.54
N ARG A 113 -2.19 7.74 -5.68
CA ARG A 113 -1.33 6.84 -6.46
C ARG A 113 0.12 7.31 -6.38
N ARG A 114 0.97 6.43 -5.87
CA ARG A 114 2.43 6.57 -5.86
C ARG A 114 3.02 5.60 -6.88
N ILE A 115 3.85 6.09 -7.78
CA ILE A 115 4.52 5.35 -8.85
C ILE A 115 5.99 5.19 -8.43
N ASP A 116 6.57 4.02 -8.64
CA ASP A 116 7.92 3.72 -8.12
C ASP A 116 8.98 4.60 -8.76
N PHE A 117 8.94 4.80 -10.08
CA PHE A 117 9.85 5.71 -10.78
C PHE A 117 9.15 6.48 -11.89
N VAL A 118 9.48 7.76 -12.02
CA VAL A 118 9.07 8.61 -13.14
C VAL A 118 10.32 9.29 -13.71
N VAL A 119 10.48 9.25 -15.03
CA VAL A 119 11.57 9.94 -15.73
C VAL A 119 11.04 11.20 -16.38
N ILE A 120 11.68 12.32 -16.08
CA ILE A 120 11.29 13.65 -16.56
C ILE A 120 12.41 14.21 -17.42
N LYS A 121 12.03 14.87 -18.51
CA LYS A 121 12.91 15.69 -19.35
C LYS A 121 12.16 16.90 -19.84
N ASP A 122 12.81 18.06 -19.79
CA ASP A 122 12.26 19.33 -20.29
C ASP A 122 10.86 19.67 -19.74
N GLY A 123 10.61 19.32 -18.47
CA GLY A 123 9.32 19.58 -17.80
C GLY A 123 8.20 18.63 -18.21
N LYS A 124 8.51 17.50 -18.86
CA LYS A 124 7.55 16.47 -19.22
C LYS A 124 8.01 15.10 -18.76
N VAL A 125 7.07 14.26 -18.35
CA VAL A 125 7.32 12.85 -18.12
C VAL A 125 7.55 12.16 -19.47
N VAL A 126 8.59 11.35 -19.55
CA VAL A 126 8.98 10.57 -20.74
C VAL A 126 8.94 9.05 -20.51
N ASP A 127 9.01 8.60 -19.26
CA ASP A 127 8.83 7.20 -18.85
C ASP A 127 8.24 7.14 -17.44
N SER A 128 7.51 6.08 -17.13
CA SER A 128 6.83 5.87 -15.84
C SER A 128 6.78 4.39 -15.54
N VAL A 129 7.30 3.97 -14.38
CA VAL A 129 7.64 2.57 -14.12
C VAL A 129 7.10 2.15 -12.75
N GLU A 130 6.36 1.04 -12.74
CA GLU A 130 5.97 0.30 -11.54
C GLU A 130 6.77 -1.01 -11.51
N VAL A 131 7.56 -1.23 -10.47
CA VAL A 131 8.39 -2.41 -10.30
C VAL A 131 7.63 -3.46 -9.50
N THR A 132 7.62 -4.70 -9.98
CA THR A 132 6.94 -5.78 -9.27
C THR A 132 7.55 -7.14 -9.54
N SER A 133 7.18 -8.13 -8.73
CA SER A 133 7.61 -9.51 -8.97
C SER A 133 6.82 -10.14 -10.11
N MET A 134 7.29 -11.28 -10.60
CA MET A 134 6.56 -12.06 -11.58
C MET A 134 5.14 -12.38 -11.12
N ASN A 135 4.21 -12.37 -12.07
CA ASN A 135 2.82 -12.83 -11.92
C ASN A 135 1.94 -12.06 -10.91
N VAL A 136 2.40 -10.94 -10.34
CA VAL A 136 1.54 -10.07 -9.52
C VAL A 136 0.53 -9.34 -10.41
N ASP A 137 -0.76 -9.46 -10.06
CA ASP A 137 -1.84 -8.70 -10.70
C ASP A 137 -1.77 -7.24 -10.24
N LYS A 138 -1.75 -6.34 -11.22
CA LYS A 138 -1.61 -4.89 -11.06
C LYS A 138 -2.76 -4.12 -11.69
N ARG A 139 -3.79 -4.79 -12.21
CA ARG A 139 -4.95 -4.16 -12.87
C ARG A 139 -5.61 -3.09 -12.03
N ALA A 140 -5.85 -3.37 -10.74
CA ALA A 140 -6.46 -2.41 -9.83
C ALA A 140 -5.63 -1.14 -9.63
N GLN A 141 -4.29 -1.24 -9.69
CA GLN A 141 -3.42 -0.07 -9.61
C GLN A 141 -3.45 0.74 -10.91
N MET A 142 -3.52 0.08 -12.07
CA MET A 142 -3.67 0.73 -13.37
C MET A 142 -5.00 1.47 -13.47
N SER A 143 -6.12 0.81 -13.13
CA SER A 143 -7.43 1.46 -13.15
C SER A 143 -7.53 2.64 -12.16
N LYS A 144 -6.83 2.55 -11.03
CA LYS A 144 -6.71 3.68 -10.08
C LYS A 144 -5.96 4.86 -10.71
N GLU A 145 -4.86 4.58 -11.39
CA GLU A 145 -4.09 5.59 -12.11
C GLU A 145 -4.96 6.27 -13.18
N ASP A 146 -5.64 5.48 -14.03
CA ASP A 146 -6.51 6.00 -15.08
C ASP A 146 -7.56 6.97 -14.52
N ARG A 147 -8.28 6.58 -13.46
CA ARG A 147 -9.26 7.47 -12.81
C ARG A 147 -8.65 8.73 -12.24
N ILE A 148 -7.47 8.64 -11.61
CA ILE A 148 -6.78 9.82 -11.09
C ILE A 148 -6.39 10.77 -12.23
N ARG A 149 -5.93 10.23 -13.35
CA ARG A 149 -5.53 11.00 -14.53
C ARG A 149 -6.71 11.64 -15.24
N GLU A 150 -7.83 10.92 -15.36
CA GLU A 150 -9.11 11.47 -15.83
C GLU A 150 -9.61 12.62 -14.94
N ASN A 151 -9.29 12.61 -13.65
CA ASN A 151 -9.60 13.69 -12.69
C ASN A 151 -8.50 14.77 -12.60
N GLY A 152 -7.61 14.85 -13.60
CA GLY A 152 -6.62 15.92 -13.70
C GLY A 152 -5.29 15.65 -12.99
N GLY A 153 -5.09 14.44 -12.46
CA GLY A 153 -3.84 13.98 -11.86
C GLY A 153 -2.74 13.70 -12.88
N ASN A 154 -2.41 14.69 -13.72
CA ASN A 154 -1.49 14.55 -14.86
C ASN A 154 -0.16 15.28 -14.66
N TYR A 155 0.25 15.51 -13.41
CA TYR A 155 1.52 16.17 -13.09
C TYR A 155 2.30 15.42 -12.01
N ILE A 156 3.63 15.51 -12.10
CA ILE A 156 4.58 14.99 -11.12
C ILE A 156 5.49 16.13 -10.67
N LYS A 157 5.88 16.17 -9.40
CA LYS A 157 6.95 17.07 -8.94
C LYS A 157 8.30 16.46 -9.28
N ASP A 158 9.16 17.20 -9.97
CA ASP A 158 10.55 16.85 -10.17
C ASP A 158 11.37 16.97 -8.87
N SER A 159 12.65 16.59 -8.91
CA SER A 159 13.54 16.68 -7.75
C SER A 159 13.74 18.09 -7.20
N ASN A 160 13.42 19.13 -8.00
CA ASN A 160 13.51 20.54 -7.62
C ASN A 160 12.16 21.09 -7.13
N GLY A 161 11.12 20.26 -7.09
CA GLY A 161 9.76 20.62 -6.68
C GLY A 161 8.92 21.29 -7.77
N LYS A 162 9.42 21.39 -9.01
CA LYS A 162 8.68 21.93 -10.16
C LYS A 162 7.75 20.87 -10.72
N LEU A 163 6.57 21.28 -11.19
CA LEU A 163 5.63 20.37 -11.85
C LEU A 163 6.08 20.06 -13.28
N ALA A 164 6.11 18.77 -13.60
CA ALA A 164 6.25 18.22 -14.93
C ALA A 164 4.94 17.57 -15.35
N GLU A 165 4.50 17.86 -16.58
CA GLU A 165 3.29 17.28 -17.16
C GLU A 165 3.54 15.82 -17.54
N MET A 166 2.59 14.94 -17.24
CA MET A 166 2.55 13.56 -17.72
C MET A 166 1.64 13.52 -18.94
N PRO A 167 2.18 13.38 -20.17
CA PRO A 167 1.37 13.37 -21.38
C PRO A 167 0.41 12.17 -21.44
N ASP A 168 -0.71 12.30 -22.14
CA ASP A 168 -1.72 11.24 -22.27
C ASP A 168 -1.18 9.95 -22.91
N ASN A 169 -0.17 10.04 -23.77
CA ASN A 169 0.43 8.87 -24.41
C ASN A 169 1.41 8.11 -23.49
N ILE A 170 1.74 8.65 -22.32
CA ILE A 170 2.58 7.96 -21.32
C ILE A 170 1.67 7.29 -20.30
N HIS A 171 1.79 5.99 -20.15
CA HIS A 171 1.16 5.22 -19.07
C HIS A 171 2.24 4.48 -18.30
N THR A 172 2.01 4.25 -17.01
CA THR A 172 2.97 3.50 -16.19
C THR A 172 3.10 2.07 -16.70
N ARG A 173 4.30 1.72 -17.18
CA ARG A 173 4.62 0.34 -17.57
C ARG A 173 4.98 -0.47 -16.32
N ILE A 174 4.59 -1.74 -16.32
CA ILE A 174 4.90 -2.63 -15.21
C ILE A 174 6.18 -3.41 -15.55
N GLU A 175 7.24 -3.14 -14.82
CA GLU A 175 8.52 -3.82 -14.91
C GLU A 175 8.52 -5.03 -13.97
N ARG A 176 8.54 -6.24 -14.55
CA ARG A 176 8.54 -7.48 -13.77
C ARG A 176 9.95 -8.04 -13.67
N ARG A 177 10.39 -8.29 -12.45
CA ARG A 177 11.70 -8.88 -12.17
C ARG A 177 11.59 -10.12 -11.29
N GLU A 178 12.33 -11.14 -11.68
CA GLU A 178 12.71 -12.22 -10.77
C GLU A 178 13.89 -11.76 -9.92
N LEU A 179 13.99 -12.30 -8.71
CA LEU A 179 15.27 -12.19 -8.01
C LEU A 179 16.18 -13.27 -8.54
N ASN A 180 17.32 -12.84 -9.07
CA ASN A 180 18.45 -13.73 -9.23
C ASN A 180 18.99 -14.06 -7.84
N VAL A 181 18.43 -15.10 -7.22
CA VAL A 181 19.01 -15.73 -6.05
C VAL A 181 20.23 -16.50 -6.56
N ASN A 182 21.39 -15.86 -6.60
CA ASN A 182 22.63 -16.61 -6.76
C ASN A 182 22.82 -17.41 -5.46
N PHE A 183 22.51 -18.71 -5.52
CA PHE A 183 22.76 -19.69 -4.46
C PHE A 183 24.25 -20.01 -4.35
#